data_AF-A0A2E3H6N1-F1
#
_entry.id   AF-A0A2E3H6N1-F1
#
_cell.length_a   1.000
_cell.length_b   1.000
_cell.length_c   1.000
_cell.angle_alpha   90.00
_cell.angle_beta   90.00
_cell.angle_gamma   90.00
#
_symmetry.space_group_name_H-M   'P 1'
#
loop_
_entity.id
_entity.type
_entity.pdbx_description
1 polymer ?
#
loop_
_entity_poly.entity_id
_entity_poly.type
_entity_poly.pdbx_seq_one_letter_code
_entity_poly.pdbx_strand_id
1 'polypeptide(L)'
;MSHVAQIQSPPAAAADRPDFDRLWHPRGQLCAVCLSRTRGFGWFDPNKPRGKRTYRWFCSVQCQSAFTRKAKKGQPVAEITEEESLAIPAVMRAVGRKIDEIGWDRSFADLTELEMRFLLIVAIDTFRHEMYEINAEFGGGVPF
;
A
#
# COMPACT_ATOMS: atom_id res chain seq x y z
N MET A 1 18.37 53.21 32.96
CA MET A 1 17.76 53.29 31.61
C MET A 1 17.92 51.91 30.98
N SER A 2 16.86 51.10 30.94
CA SER A 2 16.91 49.74 30.40
C SER A 2 16.53 49.76 28.92
N HIS A 3 17.48 49.43 28.04
CA HIS A 3 17.21 49.20 26.62
C HIS A 3 16.53 47.83 26.46
N VAL A 4 15.22 47.84 26.21
CA VAL A 4 14.49 46.65 25.76
C VAL A 4 14.66 46.56 24.24
N ALA A 5 15.38 45.54 23.77
CA ALA A 5 15.45 45.23 22.36
C ALA A 5 14.08 44.71 21.89
N GLN A 6 13.35 45.50 21.10
CA GLN A 6 12.12 45.04 20.47
C GLN A 6 12.46 44.04 19.36
N ILE A 7 12.10 42.78 19.58
CA ILE A 7 12.14 41.75 18.54
C ILE A 7 10.99 42.05 17.58
N GLN A 8 11.30 42.48 16.36
CA GLN A 8 10.30 42.66 15.32
C GLN A 8 9.67 41.30 14.99
N SER A 9 8.34 41.25 14.94
CA SER A 9 7.61 40.06 14.49
C SER A 9 8.07 39.66 13.08
N PRO A 10 8.20 38.35 12.80
CA PRO A 10 8.54 37.90 11.46
C PRO A 10 7.48 38.37 10.46
N PRO A 11 7.89 38.74 9.23
CA PRO A 11 6.94 39.16 8.20
C PRO A 11 5.96 38.03 7.88
N ALA A 12 4.71 38.40 7.59
CA ALA A 12 3.68 37.46 7.18
C ALA A 12 4.17 36.65 5.96
N ALA A 13 4.05 35.33 6.04
CA ALA A 13 4.47 34.43 4.96
C ALA A 13 3.68 34.74 3.68
N ALA A 14 4.40 34.97 2.57
CA ALA A 14 3.78 35.20 1.26
C ALA A 14 2.93 33.98 0.85
N ALA A 15 1.69 34.23 0.42
CA ALA A 15 0.71 33.18 0.08
C ALA A 15 1.17 32.21 -1.02
N ASP A 16 2.11 32.64 -1.86
CA ASP A 16 2.63 31.88 -3.00
C ASP A 16 3.93 31.11 -2.69
N ARG A 17 4.42 31.11 -1.45
CA ARG A 17 5.54 30.26 -1.06
C ARG A 17 4.98 28.85 -0.76
N PRO A 18 5.37 27.80 -1.50
CA PRO A 18 4.99 26.44 -1.12
C PRO A 18 5.62 26.17 0.24
N ASP A 19 4.77 25.99 1.24
CA ASP A 19 5.15 25.66 2.61
C ASP A 19 6.17 24.51 2.60
N PHE A 20 7.15 24.50 3.50
CA PHE A 20 8.20 23.45 3.51
C PHE A 20 7.59 22.04 3.59
N ASP A 21 6.42 21.94 4.24
CA ASP A 21 5.60 20.74 4.37
C ASP A 21 4.97 20.26 3.04
N ARG A 22 4.82 21.13 2.03
CA ARG A 22 4.24 20.81 0.72
C ARG A 22 5.21 20.16 -0.25
N LEU A 23 6.53 20.28 -0.01
CA LEU A 23 7.56 19.71 -0.89
C LEU A 23 7.83 18.23 -0.63
N TRP A 24 7.45 17.72 0.55
CA TRP A 24 7.73 16.35 0.97
C TRP A 24 6.54 15.39 0.86
N HIS A 25 5.31 15.87 0.66
CA HIS A 25 4.16 14.97 0.52
C HIS A 25 3.63 15.01 -0.91
N PRO A 26 3.85 13.95 -1.72
CA PRO A 26 3.29 13.94 -3.05
C PRO A 26 1.84 13.53 -2.96
N ARG A 27 0.99 14.54 -2.86
CA ARG A 27 -0.45 14.39 -3.07
C ARG A 27 -0.67 13.79 -4.47
N GLY A 28 -1.43 12.71 -4.55
CA GLY A 28 -1.76 12.02 -5.81
C GLY A 28 -0.88 10.81 -6.16
N GLN A 29 0.16 10.51 -5.39
CA GLN A 29 0.87 9.24 -5.54
C GLN A 29 0.05 8.08 -4.93
N LEU A 30 0.18 6.89 -5.52
CA LEU A 30 -0.40 5.67 -4.99
C LEU A 30 0.56 5.01 -3.99
N CYS A 31 -0.01 4.34 -2.99
CA CYS A 31 0.74 3.56 -2.01
C CYS A 31 1.56 2.50 -2.75
N ALA A 32 2.86 2.44 -2.49
CA ALA A 32 3.76 1.49 -3.15
C ALA A 32 3.50 0.02 -2.77
N VAL A 33 2.58 -0.24 -1.84
CA VAL A 33 2.17 -1.59 -1.42
C VAL A 33 0.75 -1.89 -1.89
N CYS A 34 -0.25 -1.13 -1.41
CA CYS A 34 -1.67 -1.46 -1.65
C CYS A 34 -2.36 -0.57 -2.68
N LEU A 35 -1.62 0.31 -3.37
CA LEU A 35 -2.12 1.24 -4.39
C LEU A 35 -3.22 2.22 -3.94
N SER A 36 -3.58 2.25 -2.65
CA SER A 36 -4.48 3.27 -2.09
C SER A 36 -3.85 4.66 -2.12
N ARG A 37 -4.65 5.72 -2.01
CA ARG A 37 -4.13 7.09 -1.87
C ARG A 37 -3.18 7.20 -0.68
N THR A 38 -2.01 7.80 -0.89
CA THR A 38 -1.01 7.99 0.15
C THR A 38 -1.51 8.93 1.25
N ARG A 39 -1.05 8.72 2.48
CA ARG A 39 -1.43 9.52 3.66
C ARG A 39 -0.23 10.11 4.39
N GLY A 40 0.92 10.22 3.71
CA GLY A 40 2.10 10.96 4.18
C GLY A 40 3.22 10.13 4.76
N PHE A 41 3.07 8.81 4.77
CA PHE A 41 4.14 7.89 5.12
C PHE A 41 5.09 7.74 3.94
N GLY A 42 6.39 7.84 4.18
CA GLY A 42 7.41 7.84 3.14
C GLY A 42 8.65 7.04 3.54
N TRP A 43 9.30 6.43 2.56
CA TRP A 43 10.55 5.71 2.73
C TRP A 43 11.54 6.17 1.66
N PHE A 44 12.80 6.30 2.05
CA PHE A 44 13.91 6.55 1.13
C PHE A 44 14.90 5.40 1.24
N ASP A 45 15.55 5.08 0.12
CA ASP A 45 16.60 4.06 0.11
C ASP A 45 17.81 4.52 0.95
N PRO A 46 18.09 3.87 2.10
CA PRO A 46 19.20 4.29 2.97
C PRO A 46 20.56 4.02 2.32
N ASN A 47 20.63 3.08 1.36
CA ASN A 47 21.86 2.72 0.68
C ASN A 47 22.22 3.70 -0.44
N LYS A 48 21.33 4.65 -0.77
CA LYS A 48 21.58 5.66 -1.79
C LYS A 48 21.95 7.03 -1.19
N PRO A 49 22.94 7.72 -1.77
CA PRO A 49 23.32 9.06 -1.33
C PRO A 49 22.15 10.03 -1.56
N ARG A 50 22.07 11.09 -0.75
CA ARG A 50 20.92 12.01 -0.65
C ARG A 50 20.39 12.52 -2.00
N GLY A 51 21.26 12.76 -2.98
CA GLY A 51 20.88 13.22 -4.33
C GLY A 51 20.41 12.13 -5.31
N LYS A 52 20.56 10.84 -4.98
CA LYS A 52 20.14 9.69 -5.80
C LYS A 52 19.09 8.81 -5.12
N ARG A 53 18.55 9.25 -3.99
CA ARG A 53 17.56 8.48 -3.23
C ARG A 53 16.28 8.31 -4.02
N THR A 54 15.82 7.07 -4.10
CA THR A 54 14.47 6.76 -4.57
C THR A 54 13.52 6.87 -3.39
N TYR A 55 12.42 7.60 -3.58
CA TYR A 55 11.38 7.79 -2.56
C TYR A 55 10.17 6.92 -2.89
N ARG A 56 9.57 6.35 -1.84
CA ARG A 56 8.32 5.58 -1.89
C ARG A 56 7.35 6.12 -0.86
N TRP A 57 6.06 6.03 -1.15
CA TRP A 57 4.99 6.64 -0.36
C TRP A 57 3.93 5.61 -0.02
N PHE A 58 3.28 5.77 1.13
CA PHE A 58 2.36 4.77 1.68
C PHE A 58 1.09 5.40 2.25
N CYS A 59 0.02 4.60 2.31
CA CYS A 59 -1.25 4.99 2.93
C CYS A 59 -1.26 4.83 4.46
N SER A 60 -0.31 4.08 5.03
CA SER A 60 -0.24 3.75 6.45
C SER A 60 1.19 3.34 6.89
N VAL A 61 1.44 3.34 8.21
CA VAL A 61 2.69 2.83 8.83
C VAL A 61 2.88 1.35 8.54
N GLN A 62 1.77 0.61 8.52
CA GLN A 62 1.66 -0.80 8.14
C GLN A 62 2.28 -1.07 6.76
N CYS A 63 1.78 -0.39 5.72
CA CYS A 63 2.31 -0.50 4.36
C CYS A 63 3.78 -0.06 4.27
N GLN A 64 4.18 1.00 4.97
CA GLN A 64 5.58 1.42 5.03
C GLN A 64 6.49 0.32 5.65
N SER A 65 6.01 -0.34 6.69
CA SER A 65 6.76 -1.39 7.41
C SER A 65 6.88 -2.65 6.57
N ALA A 66 5.81 -3.08 5.91
CA ALA A 66 5.81 -4.18 4.95
C ALA A 66 6.81 -3.93 3.81
N PHE A 67 6.78 -2.73 3.21
CA PHE A 67 7.74 -2.34 2.18
C PHE A 67 9.18 -2.39 2.70
N THR A 68 9.45 -1.78 3.86
CA THR A 68 10.81 -1.70 4.42
C THR A 68 11.39 -3.09 4.70
N ARG A 69 10.55 -4.04 5.14
CA ARG A 69 10.94 -5.43 5.37
C ARG A 69 11.35 -6.13 4.07
N LYS A 70 10.54 -6.00 3.01
CA LYS A 70 10.87 -6.54 1.67
C LYS A 70 12.14 -5.88 1.10
N ALA A 71 12.25 -4.56 1.20
CA ALA A 71 13.39 -3.79 0.72
C ALA A 71 14.71 -4.20 1.40
N LYS A 72 14.71 -4.48 2.71
CA LYS A 72 15.89 -5.01 3.42
C LYS A 72 16.35 -6.39 2.90
N LYS A 73 15.41 -7.21 2.44
CA LYS A 73 15.68 -8.54 1.86
C LYS A 73 16.04 -8.48 0.37
N GLY A 74 16.06 -7.29 -0.25
CA GLY A 74 16.28 -7.14 -1.69
C GLY A 74 15.14 -7.66 -2.56
N GLN A 75 13.97 -7.92 -1.97
CA GLN A 75 12.82 -8.48 -2.68
C GLN A 75 12.00 -7.36 -3.35
N PRO A 76 11.63 -7.52 -4.64
CA PRO A 76 10.71 -6.60 -5.29
C PRO A 76 9.33 -6.67 -4.64
N VAL A 77 8.68 -5.51 -4.56
CA VAL A 77 7.40 -5.36 -3.82
C VAL A 77 6.20 -5.88 -4.63
N ALA A 78 6.35 -6.00 -5.96
CA ALA A 78 5.28 -6.35 -6.90
C ALA A 78 5.34 -7.80 -7.40
N GLU A 79 6.28 -8.61 -6.92
CA GLU A 79 6.28 -10.05 -7.20
C GLU A 79 5.47 -10.78 -6.14
N ILE A 80 4.74 -11.82 -6.58
CA ILE A 80 4.00 -12.72 -5.71
C ILE A 80 5.02 -13.37 -4.77
N THR A 81 4.87 -13.16 -3.47
CA THR A 81 5.76 -13.79 -2.48
C THR A 81 5.49 -15.28 -2.35
N GLU A 82 6.35 -16.00 -1.63
CA GLU A 82 6.12 -17.42 -1.32
C GLU A 82 4.82 -17.61 -0.53
N GLU A 83 4.57 -16.76 0.48
CA GLU A 83 3.34 -16.76 1.27
C GLU A 83 2.11 -16.44 0.41
N GLU A 84 2.21 -15.42 -0.45
CA GLU A 84 1.15 -15.08 -1.40
C GLU A 84 0.89 -16.23 -2.39
N SER A 85 1.94 -16.97 -2.80
CA SER A 85 1.81 -18.15 -3.67
C SER A 85 1.09 -19.31 -2.98
N LEU A 86 1.27 -19.48 -1.68
CA LEU A 86 0.57 -20.50 -0.88
C LEU A 86 -0.93 -20.22 -0.75
N ALA A 87 -1.35 -18.95 -0.78
CA ALA A 87 -2.76 -18.56 -0.72
C ALA A 87 -3.52 -18.78 -2.06
N ILE A 88 -2.82 -18.77 -3.20
CA ILE A 88 -3.44 -18.84 -4.54
C ILE A 88 -4.32 -20.10 -4.73
N PRO A 89 -3.90 -21.32 -4.36
CA PRO A 89 -4.73 -22.52 -4.54
C PRO A 89 -6.08 -22.47 -3.81
N ALA A 90 -6.16 -21.79 -2.66
CA ALA A 90 -7.42 -21.59 -1.95
C ALA A 90 -8.34 -20.60 -2.68
N VAL A 91 -7.78 -19.50 -3.17
CA VAL A 91 -8.49 -18.53 -4.01
C VAL A 91 -9.04 -19.18 -5.27
N MET A 92 -8.21 -19.95 -5.99
CA MET A 92 -8.64 -20.67 -7.20
C MET A 92 -9.83 -21.58 -6.93
N ARG A 93 -9.81 -22.34 -5.81
CA ARG A 93 -10.94 -23.20 -5.41
C ARG A 93 -12.19 -22.39 -5.05
N ALA A 94 -12.04 -21.27 -4.35
CA ALA A 94 -13.18 -20.42 -3.97
C ALA A 94 -13.84 -19.76 -5.17
N VAL A 95 -13.03 -19.22 -6.09
CA VAL A 95 -13.50 -18.67 -7.37
C VAL A 95 -14.16 -19.76 -8.21
N GLY A 96 -13.56 -20.96 -8.32
CA GLY A 96 -14.13 -22.09 -9.05
C GLY A 96 -15.53 -22.45 -8.55
N ARG A 97 -15.72 -22.58 -7.23
CA ARG A 97 -17.06 -22.80 -6.65
C ARG A 97 -18.05 -21.69 -6.98
N LYS A 98 -17.58 -20.43 -7.01
CA LYS A 98 -18.45 -19.31 -7.38
C LYS A 98 -18.82 -19.33 -8.87
N ILE A 99 -17.92 -19.80 -9.73
CA ILE A 99 -18.21 -20.04 -11.14
C ILE A 99 -19.18 -21.21 -11.30
N ASP A 100 -19.08 -22.27 -10.49
CA ASP A 100 -20.05 -23.39 -10.51
C ASP A 100 -21.49 -22.90 -10.22
N GLU A 101 -21.66 -21.95 -9.29
CA GLU A 101 -22.96 -21.33 -9.00
C GLU A 101 -23.48 -20.43 -10.14
N ILE A 102 -22.56 -19.79 -10.87
CA ILE A 102 -22.85 -18.86 -11.97
C ILE A 102 -23.12 -19.63 -13.28
N GLY A 103 -22.49 -20.78 -13.48
CA GLY A 103 -22.51 -21.56 -14.73
C GLY A 103 -21.28 -21.29 -15.61
N TRP A 104 -20.71 -22.38 -16.16
CA TRP A 104 -19.51 -22.37 -17.00
C TRP A 104 -19.76 -22.08 -18.48
N ASP A 105 -21.02 -22.06 -18.91
CA ASP A 105 -21.44 -21.91 -20.31
C ASP A 105 -21.31 -20.47 -20.83
N ARG A 106 -21.08 -19.50 -19.93
CA ARG A 106 -20.99 -18.08 -20.25
C ARG A 106 -19.54 -17.60 -20.21
N SER A 107 -19.20 -16.67 -21.10
CA SER A 107 -17.90 -16.02 -21.05
C SER A 107 -17.86 -15.00 -19.91
N PHE A 108 -16.67 -14.66 -19.41
CA PHE A 108 -16.50 -13.61 -18.41
C PHE A 108 -17.04 -12.24 -18.87
N ALA A 109 -17.03 -11.98 -20.18
CA ALA A 109 -17.54 -10.72 -20.75
C ALA A 109 -19.08 -10.64 -20.72
N ASP A 110 -19.76 -11.78 -20.62
CA ASP A 110 -21.23 -11.88 -20.60
C ASP A 110 -21.79 -11.91 -19.17
N LEU A 111 -20.93 -11.89 -18.16
CA LEU A 111 -21.35 -11.82 -16.76
C LEU A 111 -21.94 -10.44 -16.46
N THR A 112 -22.99 -10.44 -15.65
CA THR A 112 -23.55 -9.20 -15.11
C THR A 112 -22.53 -8.53 -14.17
N GLU A 113 -22.69 -7.22 -13.95
CA GLU A 113 -21.85 -6.49 -12.98
C GLU A 113 -21.89 -7.14 -11.60
N LEU A 114 -23.06 -7.62 -11.17
CA LEU A 114 -23.24 -8.27 -9.88
C LEU A 114 -22.45 -9.58 -9.77
N GLU A 115 -22.50 -10.42 -10.79
CA GLU A 115 -21.76 -11.69 -10.85
C GLU A 115 -20.25 -11.45 -10.86
N MET A 116 -19.77 -10.51 -11.69
CA MET A 116 -18.36 -10.13 -11.74
C MET A 116 -17.90 -9.57 -10.39
N ARG A 117 -18.71 -8.71 -9.77
CA ARG A 117 -18.43 -8.17 -8.43
C ARG A 117 -18.30 -9.27 -7.40
N PHE A 118 -19.18 -10.27 -7.41
CA PHE A 118 -19.08 -11.40 -6.47
C PHE A 118 -17.81 -12.22 -6.67
N LEU A 119 -17.40 -12.48 -7.91
CA LEU A 119 -16.14 -13.19 -8.19
C LEU A 119 -14.93 -12.44 -7.62
N LEU A 120 -14.88 -11.12 -7.80
CA LEU A 120 -13.80 -10.29 -7.26
C LEU A 120 -13.80 -10.25 -5.73
N ILE A 121 -14.98 -10.12 -5.11
CA ILE A 121 -15.10 -10.13 -3.64
C ILE A 121 -14.62 -11.46 -3.08
N VAL A 122 -15.12 -12.59 -3.61
CA VAL A 122 -14.71 -13.93 -3.17
C VAL A 122 -13.19 -14.11 -3.31
N ALA A 123 -12.62 -13.67 -4.43
CA ALA A 123 -11.18 -13.79 -4.66
C ALA A 123 -10.37 -12.98 -3.63
N ILE A 124 -10.71 -11.71 -3.43
CA ILE A 124 -10.01 -10.81 -2.52
C ILE A 124 -10.16 -11.24 -1.06
N ASP A 125 -11.37 -11.58 -0.63
CA ASP A 125 -11.64 -11.95 0.76
C ASP A 125 -11.01 -13.30 1.10
N THR A 126 -11.08 -14.28 0.19
CA THR A 126 -10.39 -15.56 0.38
C THR A 126 -8.89 -15.35 0.47
N PHE A 127 -8.29 -14.57 -0.43
CA PHE A 127 -6.86 -14.29 -0.39
C PHE A 127 -6.43 -13.64 0.93
N ARG A 128 -7.19 -12.63 1.39
CA ARG A 128 -6.91 -11.95 2.66
C ARG A 128 -7.03 -12.89 3.86
N HIS A 129 -8.03 -13.76 3.87
CA HIS A 129 -8.21 -14.74 4.92
C HIS A 129 -7.05 -15.73 4.98
N GLU A 130 -6.67 -16.31 3.84
CA GLU A 130 -5.57 -17.28 3.77
C GLU A 130 -4.23 -16.62 4.15
N MET A 131 -3.98 -15.40 3.70
CA MET A 131 -2.80 -14.63 4.13
C MET A 131 -2.78 -14.37 5.64
N TYR A 132 -3.95 -14.19 6.27
CA TYR A 132 -4.06 -14.04 7.71
C TYR A 132 -3.70 -15.35 8.44
N GLU A 133 -4.22 -16.50 7.98
CA GLU A 133 -3.92 -17.82 8.55
C GLU A 133 -2.45 -18.20 8.37
N ILE A 134 -1.92 -18.05 7.15
CA ILE A 134 -0.50 -18.30 6.83
C ILE A 134 0.39 -17.47 7.76
N ASN A 135 0.09 -16.19 7.96
CA ASN A 135 0.85 -15.35 8.89
C ASN A 135 0.75 -15.82 10.35
N ALA A 136 -0.41 -16.31 10.78
CA ALA A 136 -0.56 -16.84 12.14
C ALA A 136 0.36 -18.07 12.36
N GLU A 137 0.49 -18.94 11.35
CA GLU A 137 1.39 -20.10 11.37
C GLU A 137 2.88 -19.71 11.42
N PHE A 138 3.27 -18.62 10.76
CA PHE A 138 4.65 -18.11 10.76
C PHE A 138 5.01 -17.21 11.95
N GLY A 139 4.17 -17.16 13.01
CA GLY A 139 4.50 -16.50 14.27
C GLY A 139 3.92 -15.10 14.45
N GLY A 140 2.80 -14.77 13.80
CA GLY A 140 1.94 -13.63 14.17
C GLY A 140 2.55 -12.24 13.93
N GLY A 141 3.68 -12.16 13.23
CA GLY A 141 4.31 -10.91 12.85
C GLY A 141 3.57 -10.24 11.70
N VAL A 142 2.44 -9.61 11.99
CA VAL A 142 1.54 -8.86 11.08
C VAL A 142 2.20 -8.49 9.73
N PRO A 143 1.78 -9.07 8.59
CA PRO A 143 2.22 -8.70 7.26
C PRO A 143 1.11 -7.89 6.62
N PHE A 144 0.70 -6.82 7.28
CA PHE A 144 -0.15 -5.79 6.70
C PHE A 144 0.41 -4.44 7.11
#